data_AF-T0Z1R8-F1
#
_entry.id   AF-T0Z1R8-F1
#
_cell.length_a   1.000
_cell.length_b   1.000
_cell.length_c   1.000
_cell.angle_alpha   90.00
_cell.angle_beta   90.00
_cell.angle_gamma   90.00
#
_symmetry.space_group_name_H-M   'P 1'
#
loop_
_entity.id
_entity.type
_entity.pdbx_description
1 polymer ?
#
loop_
_entity_poly.entity_id
_entity_poly.type
_entity_poly.pdbx_seq_one_letter_code
_entity_poly.pdbx_strand_id
1 'polypeptide(L)'
;WTLSEADKREATQSRGDENRRHFALQLCVLRRYGRLLEGGETAPVRILNHLGAQLELPPVLFVTGALRPVTEKQYADRVRRYLGWRGFDYKIQHELADWVEQRTLEGFSLAEVALRAEELLLGLQVVLPRSAVLARLLQSLCRRAEKQVFARIAEQLPSGFREEIDRMLEVPESAHRSDLFRLKAYPPEGKPDTILSFLAHYHYLHLIGVDKIRLAGCSVAMLLQ
;
A
#
# COMPACT_ATOMS: atom_id res chain seq x y z
N TRP A 1 12.63 -25.97 0.40
CA TRP A 1 12.91 -26.08 -1.05
C TRP A 1 12.83 -27.54 -1.44
N THR A 2 11.62 -28.09 -1.53
CA THR A 2 11.39 -29.53 -1.75
C THR A 2 10.32 -29.70 -2.81
N LEU A 3 10.59 -30.53 -3.81
CA LEU A 3 9.70 -30.86 -4.91
C LEU A 3 8.99 -32.17 -4.60
N SER A 4 7.66 -32.18 -4.72
CA SER A 4 6.88 -33.42 -4.74
C SER A 4 7.12 -34.20 -6.04
N GLU A 5 6.74 -35.47 -6.10
CA GLU A 5 6.78 -36.25 -7.35
C GLU A 5 5.91 -35.64 -8.46
N ALA A 6 4.82 -34.95 -8.10
CA ALA A 6 4.04 -34.18 -9.06
C ALA A 6 4.82 -32.96 -9.56
N ASP A 7 5.53 -32.24 -8.68
CA ASP A 7 6.33 -31.08 -9.05
C ASP A 7 7.48 -31.47 -10.00
N LYS A 8 8.14 -32.60 -9.72
CA LYS A 8 9.22 -33.14 -10.56
C LYS A 8 8.69 -33.46 -11.96
N ARG A 9 7.57 -34.18 -12.05
CA ARG A 9 6.90 -34.47 -13.34
C ARG A 9 6.53 -33.19 -14.08
N GLU A 10 6.01 -32.18 -13.38
CA GLU A 10 5.69 -30.89 -13.99
C GLU A 10 6.96 -30.19 -14.52
N ALA A 11 8.03 -30.11 -13.72
CA ALA A 11 9.28 -29.47 -14.14
C ALA A 11 9.94 -30.15 -15.34
N THR A 12 9.94 -31.49 -15.41
CA THR A 12 10.60 -32.26 -16.48
C THR A 12 10.00 -32.08 -17.88
N GLN A 13 8.75 -31.61 -17.98
CA GLN A 13 8.11 -31.27 -19.27
C GLN A 13 8.78 -30.05 -19.96
N SER A 14 9.54 -29.24 -19.21
CA SER A 14 10.36 -28.17 -19.78
C SER A 14 11.56 -28.77 -20.52
N ARG A 15 11.84 -28.26 -21.73
CA ARG A 15 12.94 -28.74 -22.57
C ARG A 15 14.26 -28.14 -22.09
N GLY A 16 15.26 -28.98 -21.79
CA GLY A 16 16.60 -28.57 -21.38
C GLY A 16 16.75 -28.38 -19.86
N ASP A 17 17.90 -28.78 -19.34
CA ASP A 17 18.16 -28.86 -17.89
C ASP A 17 18.07 -27.50 -17.19
N GLU A 18 18.54 -26.45 -17.84
CA GLU A 18 18.44 -25.07 -17.34
C GLU A 18 16.98 -24.65 -17.16
N ASN A 19 16.13 -24.93 -18.14
CA ASN A 19 14.70 -24.59 -18.07
C ASN A 19 13.99 -25.39 -16.99
N ARG A 20 14.36 -26.66 -16.78
CA ARG A 20 13.83 -27.51 -15.71
C ARG A 20 14.20 -26.95 -14.33
N ARG A 21 15.45 -26.52 -14.12
CA ARG A 21 15.89 -25.86 -12.88
C ARG A 21 15.15 -24.54 -12.65
N HIS A 22 15.06 -23.69 -13.67
CA HIS A 22 14.34 -22.41 -13.58
C HIS A 22 12.86 -22.61 -13.25
N PHE A 23 12.19 -23.57 -13.90
CA PHE A 23 10.80 -23.89 -13.61
C PHE A 23 10.60 -24.35 -12.16
N ALA A 24 11.44 -25.28 -11.68
CA ALA A 24 11.39 -25.75 -10.30
C ALA A 24 11.67 -24.65 -9.28
N LEU A 25 12.58 -23.73 -9.61
CA LEU A 25 12.87 -22.56 -8.79
C LEU A 25 11.64 -21.65 -8.71
N GLN A 26 11.04 -21.29 -9.85
CA GLN A 26 9.85 -20.45 -9.93
C GLN A 26 8.68 -21.04 -9.14
N LEU A 27 8.48 -22.35 -9.26
CA LEU A 27 7.48 -23.11 -8.52
C LEU A 27 7.70 -23.02 -7.01
N CYS A 28 8.93 -23.22 -6.54
CA CYS A 28 9.25 -23.09 -5.13
C CYS A 28 9.10 -21.64 -4.61
N VAL A 29 9.50 -20.65 -5.41
CA VAL A 29 9.38 -19.23 -5.06
C VAL A 29 7.91 -18.84 -4.92
N LEU A 30 7.06 -19.20 -5.88
CA LEU A 30 5.63 -18.89 -5.80
C LEU A 30 4.99 -19.58 -4.60
N ARG A 31 5.27 -20.86 -4.38
CA ARG A 31 4.73 -21.61 -3.23
C ARG A 31 5.13 -21.00 -1.89
N ARG A 32 6.35 -20.49 -1.77
CA ARG A 32 6.90 -20.02 -0.49
C ARG A 32 6.61 -18.56 -0.21
N TYR A 33 6.64 -17.71 -1.23
CA TYR A 33 6.60 -16.25 -1.09
C TYR A 33 5.41 -15.60 -1.80
N GLY A 34 4.60 -16.38 -2.53
CA GLY A 34 3.44 -15.87 -3.26
C GLY A 34 3.73 -14.90 -4.40
N ARG A 35 5.00 -14.80 -4.82
CA ARG A 35 5.44 -14.00 -5.97
C ARG A 35 6.14 -14.86 -7.00
N LEU A 36 6.32 -14.30 -8.18
CA LEU A 36 7.12 -14.89 -9.25
C LEU A 36 8.51 -14.20 -9.27
N LEU A 37 9.54 -14.89 -9.78
CA LEU A 37 10.82 -14.24 -10.08
C LEU A 37 10.63 -13.18 -11.16
N GLU A 38 11.37 -12.09 -11.03
CA GLU A 38 11.45 -11.04 -12.04
C GLU A 38 12.59 -11.33 -13.03
N GLY A 39 12.49 -10.74 -14.22
CA GLY A 39 13.48 -10.94 -15.28
C GLY A 39 14.89 -10.59 -14.82
N GLY A 40 15.79 -11.58 -14.85
CA GLY A 40 17.18 -11.43 -14.39
C GLY A 40 17.41 -11.73 -12.91
N GLU A 41 16.35 -11.95 -12.11
CA GLU A 41 16.52 -12.49 -10.76
C GLU A 41 17.05 -13.93 -10.84
N THR A 42 18.14 -14.19 -10.12
CA THR A 42 18.74 -15.52 -10.05
C THR A 42 18.86 -15.97 -8.61
N ALA A 43 18.68 -17.27 -8.38
CA ALA A 43 18.91 -17.85 -7.07
C ALA A 43 20.39 -18.22 -6.88
N PRO A 44 20.89 -18.23 -5.63
CA PRO A 44 22.21 -18.78 -5.32
C PRO A 44 22.40 -20.18 -5.91
N VAL A 45 23.60 -20.45 -6.45
CA VAL A 45 23.96 -21.73 -7.10
C VAL A 45 23.63 -22.95 -6.23
N ARG A 46 23.81 -22.84 -4.90
CA ARG A 46 23.44 -23.89 -3.94
C ARG A 46 21.96 -24.29 -4.01
N ILE A 47 21.06 -23.33 -4.20
CA ILE A 47 19.61 -23.59 -4.29
C ILE A 47 19.30 -24.25 -5.64
N LEU A 48 19.92 -23.77 -6.72
CA LEU A 48 19.75 -24.35 -8.05
C LEU A 48 20.27 -25.79 -8.11
N ASN A 49 21.42 -26.10 -7.50
CA ASN A 49 21.96 -27.44 -7.42
C ASN A 49 21.12 -28.35 -6.51
N HIS A 50 20.58 -27.82 -5.40
CA HIS A 50 19.65 -28.56 -4.54
C HIS A 50 18.35 -28.95 -5.27
N LEU A 51 17.82 -28.05 -6.10
CA LEU A 51 16.66 -28.35 -6.96
C LEU A 51 17.04 -29.26 -8.13
N GLY A 52 18.22 -29.07 -8.72
CA GLY A 52 18.75 -29.90 -9.79
C GLY A 52 18.95 -31.36 -9.36
N ALA A 53 19.49 -31.59 -8.16
CA ALA A 53 19.66 -32.92 -7.60
C ALA A 53 18.32 -33.65 -7.42
N GLN A 54 17.27 -32.94 -7.01
CA GLN A 54 15.91 -33.51 -6.90
C GLN A 54 15.30 -33.88 -8.26
N LEU A 55 15.81 -33.30 -9.36
CA LEU A 55 15.41 -33.55 -10.74
C LEU A 55 16.41 -34.44 -11.49
N GLU A 56 17.39 -35.02 -10.79
CA GLU A 56 18.45 -35.86 -11.38
C GLU A 56 19.29 -35.13 -12.45
N LEU A 57 19.48 -33.82 -12.28
CA LEU A 57 20.27 -32.99 -13.21
C LEU A 57 21.71 -32.83 -12.72
N PRO A 58 22.68 -32.73 -13.64
CA PRO A 58 24.08 -32.50 -13.27
C PRO A 58 24.23 -31.16 -12.52
N PRO A 59 25.19 -31.04 -11.59
CA PRO A 59 25.44 -29.79 -10.89
C PRO A 59 25.96 -28.71 -11.85
N VAL A 60 25.66 -27.46 -11.54
CA VAL A 60 26.19 -26.27 -12.24
C VAL A 60 27.09 -25.47 -11.32
N LEU A 61 28.12 -24.86 -11.90
CA LEU A 61 29.07 -24.00 -11.18
C LEU A 61 28.66 -22.51 -11.26
N PHE A 62 27.93 -22.14 -12.30
CA PHE A 62 27.46 -20.79 -12.56
C PHE A 62 25.99 -20.82 -12.99
N VAL A 63 25.29 -19.72 -12.72
CA VAL A 63 23.94 -19.50 -13.25
C VAL A 63 24.10 -19.05 -14.69
N THR A 64 23.65 -19.87 -15.63
CA THR A 64 23.53 -19.49 -17.03
C THR A 64 22.46 -18.42 -17.19
N GLY A 65 22.65 -17.50 -18.15
CA GLY A 65 21.98 -16.20 -18.21
C GLY A 65 20.45 -16.22 -18.24
N ALA A 66 19.86 -15.03 -18.12
CA ALA A 66 18.40 -14.87 -18.08
C ALA A 66 17.69 -15.59 -19.25
N LEU A 67 16.59 -16.28 -18.92
CA LEU A 67 15.71 -16.88 -19.91
C LEU A 67 15.20 -15.83 -20.89
N ARG A 68 14.84 -16.26 -22.11
CA ARG A 68 14.13 -15.39 -23.05
C ARG A 68 12.83 -14.90 -22.39
N PRO A 69 12.49 -13.61 -22.48
CA PRO A 69 11.30 -13.06 -21.79
C PRO A 69 9.98 -13.78 -22.10
N VAL A 70 9.85 -14.29 -23.33
CA VAL A 70 8.67 -15.08 -23.76
C VAL A 70 8.59 -16.40 -23.00
N THR A 71 9.71 -17.11 -22.87
CA THR A 71 9.80 -18.39 -22.17
C THR A 71 9.55 -18.21 -20.67
N GLU A 72 10.10 -17.13 -20.09
CA GLU A 72 9.91 -16.79 -18.68
C GLU A 72 8.43 -16.54 -18.36
N LYS A 73 7.73 -15.74 -19.19
CA LYS A 73 6.29 -15.51 -19.03
C LYS A 73 5.47 -16.80 -19.15
N GLN A 74 5.78 -17.65 -20.12
CA GLN A 74 5.10 -18.94 -20.28
C GLN A 74 5.28 -19.85 -19.07
N TYR A 75 6.48 -19.90 -18.49
CA TYR A 75 6.73 -20.68 -17.27
C TYR A 75 6.06 -20.08 -16.05
N ALA A 76 6.09 -18.76 -15.87
CA ALA A 76 5.33 -18.06 -14.85
C ALA A 76 3.83 -18.41 -14.91
N ASP A 77 3.22 -18.32 -16.10
CA ASP A 77 1.81 -18.66 -16.29
C ASP A 77 1.49 -20.14 -16.07
N ARG A 78 2.42 -21.03 -16.43
CA ARG A 78 2.28 -22.47 -16.21
C ARG A 78 2.41 -22.85 -14.74
N VAL A 79 3.42 -22.32 -14.04
CA VAL A 79 3.61 -22.50 -12.59
C VAL A 79 2.39 -22.00 -11.81
N ARG A 80 1.91 -20.79 -12.15
CA ARG A 80 0.72 -20.20 -11.55
C ARG A 80 -0.49 -21.12 -11.68
N ARG A 81 -0.77 -21.61 -12.90
CA ARG A 81 -1.89 -22.55 -13.15
C ARG A 81 -1.72 -23.88 -12.42
N TYR A 82 -0.51 -24.44 -12.45
CA TYR A 82 -0.20 -25.70 -11.79
C TYR A 82 -0.44 -25.64 -10.27
N LEU A 83 -0.04 -24.55 -9.62
CA LEU A 83 -0.25 -24.35 -8.17
C LEU A 83 -1.64 -23.82 -7.80
N GLY A 84 -2.51 -23.53 -8.78
CA GLY A 84 -3.85 -22.98 -8.53
C GLY A 84 -3.88 -21.50 -8.16
N TRP A 85 -2.79 -20.76 -8.37
CA TRP A 85 -2.73 -19.34 -8.01
C TRP A 85 -3.47 -18.47 -9.03
N ARG A 86 -4.13 -17.42 -8.53
CA ARG A 86 -4.82 -16.41 -9.32
C ARG A 86 -3.86 -15.31 -9.76
N GLY A 87 -4.11 -14.69 -10.90
CA GLY A 87 -3.36 -13.51 -11.32
C GLY A 87 -3.87 -12.25 -10.62
N PHE A 88 -3.02 -11.23 -10.52
CA PHE A 88 -3.40 -9.89 -10.05
C PHE A 88 -4.09 -9.10 -11.17
N ASP A 89 -5.30 -9.53 -11.54
CA ASP A 89 -6.09 -8.96 -12.63
C ASP A 89 -6.93 -7.74 -12.22
N TYR A 90 -7.70 -7.20 -13.16
CA TYR A 90 -8.54 -6.02 -12.92
C TYR A 90 -9.61 -6.25 -11.84
N LYS A 91 -10.15 -7.47 -11.74
CA LYS A 91 -11.18 -7.78 -10.71
C LYS A 91 -10.56 -7.74 -9.32
N ILE A 92 -9.40 -8.37 -9.15
CA ILE A 92 -8.65 -8.30 -7.88
C ILE A 92 -8.25 -6.86 -7.56
N GLN A 93 -7.81 -6.09 -8.55
CA GLN A 93 -7.46 -4.68 -8.35
C GLN A 93 -8.65 -3.84 -7.89
N HIS A 94 -9.85 -4.12 -8.39
CA HIS A 94 -11.08 -3.46 -7.94
C HIS A 94 -11.44 -3.85 -6.51
N GLU A 95 -11.46 -5.16 -6.19
CA GLU A 95 -11.73 -5.65 -4.84
C GLU A 95 -10.72 -5.08 -3.82
N LEU A 96 -9.44 -4.99 -4.21
CA LEU A 96 -8.41 -4.36 -3.40
C LEU A 96 -8.66 -2.86 -3.24
N ALA A 97 -9.13 -2.16 -4.28
CA ALA A 97 -9.45 -0.73 -4.19
C ALA A 97 -10.56 -0.45 -3.17
N ASP A 98 -11.65 -1.22 -3.22
CA ASP A 98 -12.77 -1.09 -2.28
C ASP A 98 -12.30 -1.38 -0.84
N TRP A 99 -11.48 -2.42 -0.66
CA TRP A 99 -10.91 -2.76 0.63
C TRP A 99 -9.94 -1.68 1.16
N VAL A 100 -9.06 -1.15 0.31
CA VAL A 100 -8.13 -0.07 0.71
C VAL A 100 -8.89 1.18 1.12
N GLU A 101 -9.92 1.56 0.36
CA GLU A 101 -10.76 2.70 0.72
C GLU A 101 -11.36 2.53 2.12
N GLN A 102 -11.96 1.39 2.42
CA GLN A 102 -12.49 1.10 3.75
C GLN A 102 -11.42 1.22 4.86
N ARG A 103 -10.22 0.67 4.66
CA ARG A 103 -9.14 0.77 5.65
C ARG A 103 -8.63 2.18 5.85
N THR A 104 -8.52 2.96 4.78
CA THR A 104 -8.16 4.38 4.89
C THR A 104 -9.25 5.15 5.67
N LEU A 105 -10.53 4.85 5.46
CA LEU A 105 -11.64 5.43 6.23
C LEU A 105 -11.66 4.97 7.70
N GLU A 106 -11.10 3.81 8.02
CA GLU A 106 -10.90 3.36 9.40
C GLU A 106 -9.69 4.03 10.08
N GLY A 107 -8.91 4.85 9.35
CA GLY A 107 -7.73 5.53 9.89
C GLY A 107 -6.47 4.67 9.89
N PHE A 108 -6.36 3.70 8.98
CA PHE A 108 -5.11 2.94 8.78
C PHE A 108 -4.09 3.77 7.99
N SER A 109 -2.83 3.72 8.38
CA SER A 109 -1.72 4.31 7.64
C SER A 109 -1.40 3.52 6.36
N LEU A 110 -0.71 4.14 5.39
CA LEU A 110 -0.27 3.45 4.17
C LEU A 110 0.57 2.19 4.46
N ALA A 111 1.40 2.22 5.51
CA ALA A 111 2.23 1.08 5.89
C ALA A 111 1.38 -0.10 6.40
N GLU A 112 0.36 0.18 7.22
CA GLU A 112 -0.56 -0.85 7.72
C GLU A 112 -1.42 -1.41 6.58
N VAL A 113 -1.93 -0.54 5.69
CA VAL A 113 -2.65 -0.95 4.48
C VAL A 113 -1.78 -1.86 3.61
N ALA A 114 -0.50 -1.55 3.41
CA ALA A 114 0.41 -2.36 2.61
C ALA A 114 0.63 -3.76 3.18
N LEU A 115 0.95 -3.85 4.48
CA LEU A 115 1.14 -5.14 5.15
C LEU A 115 -0.11 -6.02 5.02
N ARG A 116 -1.28 -5.44 5.31
CA ARG A 116 -2.57 -6.15 5.29
C ARG A 116 -3.03 -6.50 3.87
N ALA A 117 -2.73 -5.68 2.88
CA ALA A 117 -3.00 -5.97 1.47
C ALA A 117 -2.20 -7.19 0.99
N GLU A 118 -0.92 -7.29 1.36
CA GLU A 118 -0.10 -8.47 1.04
C GLU A 118 -0.68 -9.74 1.69
N GLU A 119 -1.04 -9.68 2.98
CA GLU A 119 -1.70 -10.78 3.70
C GLU A 119 -2.99 -11.22 3.00
N LEU A 120 -3.83 -10.26 2.60
CA LEU A 120 -5.08 -10.51 1.89
C LEU A 120 -4.84 -11.22 0.55
N LEU A 121 -3.92 -10.72 -0.26
CA LEU A 121 -3.61 -11.28 -1.58
C LEU A 121 -3.04 -12.71 -1.45
N LEU A 122 -2.15 -12.94 -0.48
CA LEU A 122 -1.62 -14.26 -0.19
C LEU A 122 -2.70 -15.24 0.28
N GLY A 123 -3.62 -14.79 1.15
CA GLY A 123 -4.76 -15.57 1.62
C GLY A 123 -5.72 -15.97 0.49
N LEU A 124 -5.85 -15.13 -0.53
CA LEU A 124 -6.65 -15.39 -1.73
C LEU A 124 -5.88 -16.16 -2.82
N GLN A 125 -4.65 -16.61 -2.54
CA GLN A 125 -3.73 -17.25 -3.48
C GLN A 125 -3.54 -16.43 -4.77
N VAL A 126 -3.49 -15.10 -4.64
CA VAL A 126 -3.18 -14.19 -5.74
C VAL A 126 -1.68 -14.00 -5.82
N VAL A 127 -1.11 -14.17 -7.02
CA VAL A 127 0.30 -13.86 -7.25
C VAL A 127 0.54 -12.38 -6.99
N LEU A 128 1.39 -12.07 -6.01
CA LEU A 128 1.76 -10.69 -5.69
C LEU A 128 2.36 -10.03 -6.94
N PRO A 129 1.88 -8.84 -7.33
CA PRO A 129 2.55 -8.04 -8.35
C PRO A 129 3.92 -7.58 -7.81
N ARG A 130 4.74 -7.00 -8.70
CA ARG A 130 6.03 -6.43 -8.27
C ARG A 130 5.81 -5.44 -7.13
N SER A 131 6.69 -5.44 -6.14
CA SER A 131 6.55 -4.62 -4.93
C SER A 131 6.33 -3.13 -5.25
N ALA A 132 7.09 -2.58 -6.21
CA ALA A 132 6.93 -1.20 -6.67
C ALA A 132 5.55 -0.93 -7.32
N VAL A 133 4.98 -1.91 -8.03
CA VAL A 133 3.65 -1.79 -8.65
C VAL A 133 2.57 -1.80 -7.57
N LEU A 134 2.66 -2.71 -6.60
CA LEU A 134 1.73 -2.77 -5.48
C LEU A 134 1.79 -1.48 -4.66
N ALA A 135 2.98 -1.06 -4.25
CA ALA A 135 3.19 0.13 -3.44
C ALA A 135 2.61 1.38 -4.11
N ARG A 136 2.86 1.56 -5.42
CA ARG A 136 2.30 2.68 -6.19
C ARG A 136 0.78 2.63 -6.27
N LEU A 137 0.21 1.44 -6.49
CA LEU A 137 -1.25 1.26 -6.53
C LEU A 137 -1.87 1.63 -5.19
N LEU A 138 -1.37 1.06 -4.08
CA LEU A 138 -1.86 1.32 -2.73
C LEU A 138 -1.74 2.80 -2.36
N GLN A 139 -0.58 3.42 -2.64
CA GLN A 139 -0.40 4.86 -2.41
C GLN A 139 -1.43 5.70 -3.18
N SER A 140 -1.70 5.35 -4.44
CA SER A 140 -2.70 6.07 -5.23
C SER A 140 -4.13 5.88 -4.69
N LEU A 141 -4.44 4.70 -4.16
CA LEU A 141 -5.76 4.39 -3.60
C LEU A 141 -5.97 5.09 -2.25
N CYS A 142 -4.99 5.03 -1.34
CA CYS A 142 -5.05 5.75 -0.07
C CYS A 142 -5.21 7.27 -0.29
N ARG A 143 -4.39 7.87 -1.17
CA ARG A 143 -4.51 9.30 -1.50
C ARG A 143 -5.87 9.67 -2.08
N ARG A 144 -6.48 8.77 -2.87
CA ARG A 144 -7.82 8.99 -3.41
C ARG A 144 -8.86 8.99 -2.29
N ALA A 145 -8.79 8.01 -1.39
CA ALA A 145 -9.69 7.91 -0.25
C ALA A 145 -9.53 9.13 0.67
N GLU A 146 -8.30 9.50 1.05
CA GLU A 146 -7.99 10.72 1.82
C GLU A 146 -8.58 11.98 1.15
N LYS A 147 -8.41 12.14 -0.17
CA LYS A 147 -8.97 13.28 -0.88
C LYS A 147 -10.50 13.32 -0.83
N GLN A 148 -11.16 12.16 -0.91
CA GLN A 148 -12.63 12.09 -0.78
C GLN A 148 -13.08 12.47 0.63
N VAL A 149 -12.33 12.09 1.66
CA VAL A 149 -12.58 12.50 3.04
C VAL A 149 -12.49 14.01 3.16
N PHE A 150 -11.39 14.61 2.71
CA PHE A 150 -11.23 16.06 2.76
C PHE A 150 -12.30 16.81 1.96
N ALA A 151 -12.72 16.27 0.81
CA ALA A 151 -13.82 16.83 0.04
C ALA A 151 -15.14 16.81 0.83
N ARG A 152 -15.49 15.66 1.43
CA ARG A 152 -16.70 15.52 2.29
C ARG A 152 -16.65 16.44 3.51
N ILE A 153 -15.48 16.64 4.12
CA ILE A 153 -15.30 17.60 5.21
C ILE A 153 -15.54 19.02 4.68
N ALA A 154 -14.92 19.37 3.56
CA ALA A 154 -15.01 20.69 2.97
C ALA A 154 -16.43 21.05 2.50
N GLU A 155 -17.24 20.07 2.10
CA GLU A 155 -18.66 20.22 1.76
C GLU A 155 -19.55 20.48 2.99
N GLN A 156 -19.12 20.06 4.18
CA GLN A 156 -19.85 20.25 5.43
C GLN A 156 -19.48 21.54 6.16
N LEU A 157 -18.48 22.29 5.67
CA LEU A 157 -18.08 23.56 6.26
C LEU A 157 -19.13 24.66 5.96
N PRO A 158 -19.40 25.57 6.91
CA PRO A 158 -20.26 26.72 6.67
C PRO A 158 -19.80 27.56 5.46
N SER A 159 -20.74 28.22 4.78
CA SER A 159 -20.42 29.17 3.72
C SER A 159 -19.53 30.30 4.24
N GLY A 160 -18.47 30.66 3.52
CA GLY A 160 -17.51 31.68 3.98
C GLY A 160 -16.43 31.16 4.92
N PHE A 161 -16.54 29.91 5.41
CA PHE A 161 -15.59 29.36 6.37
C PHE A 161 -14.23 29.03 5.75
N ARG A 162 -14.19 28.71 4.45
CA ARG A 162 -12.93 28.44 3.74
C ARG A 162 -12.10 29.71 3.64
N GLU A 163 -12.73 30.82 3.27
CA GLU A 163 -12.12 32.14 3.22
C GLU A 163 -11.64 32.60 4.60
N GLU A 164 -12.37 32.22 5.66
CA GLU A 164 -11.94 32.48 7.04
C GLU A 164 -10.71 31.65 7.42
N ILE A 165 -10.66 30.36 7.07
CA ILE A 165 -9.47 29.51 7.27
C ILE A 165 -8.27 30.11 6.54
N ASP A 166 -8.42 30.48 5.27
CA ASP A 166 -7.34 31.07 4.47
C ASP A 166 -6.83 32.35 5.12
N ARG A 167 -7.73 33.24 5.57
CA ARG A 167 -7.36 34.45 6.30
C ARG A 167 -6.60 34.14 7.60
N MET A 168 -7.02 33.13 8.37
CA MET A 168 -6.33 32.75 9.60
C MET A 168 -4.91 32.21 9.36
N LEU A 169 -4.59 31.76 8.15
CA LEU A 169 -3.25 31.30 7.77
C LEU A 169 -2.31 32.45 7.38
N GLU A 170 -2.85 33.60 7.01
CA GLU A 170 -2.06 34.79 6.68
C GLU A 170 -1.33 35.35 7.90
N VAL A 171 -0.11 35.83 7.69
CA VAL A 171 0.68 36.53 8.71
C VAL A 171 0.65 38.03 8.37
N PRO A 172 -0.05 38.87 9.16
CA PRO A 172 -0.06 40.30 8.92
C PRO A 172 1.35 40.89 8.97
N GLU A 173 1.66 41.90 8.16
CA GLU A 173 2.99 42.56 8.17
C GLU A 173 3.37 43.11 9.55
N SER A 174 2.37 43.49 10.35
CA SER A 174 2.53 43.98 11.72
C SER A 174 2.74 42.87 12.76
N ALA A 175 2.82 41.60 12.35
CA ALA A 175 2.86 40.45 13.24
C ALA A 175 3.86 39.38 12.75
N HIS A 176 4.35 38.57 13.69
CA HIS A 176 5.24 37.44 13.39
C HIS A 176 4.51 36.08 13.36
N ARG A 177 3.21 36.06 13.66
CA ARG A 177 2.39 34.85 13.82
C ARG A 177 1.01 35.08 13.22
N SER A 178 0.49 34.06 12.56
CA SER A 178 -0.88 34.08 12.01
C SER A 178 -1.93 33.99 13.11
N ASP A 179 -3.17 34.31 12.77
CA ASP A 179 -4.28 34.20 13.73
C ASP A 179 -4.57 32.74 14.10
N LEU A 180 -4.40 31.79 13.17
CA LEU A 180 -4.49 30.36 13.50
C LEU A 180 -3.49 29.95 14.58
N PHE A 181 -2.25 30.46 14.50
CA PHE A 181 -1.23 30.17 15.51
C PHE A 181 -1.69 30.67 16.90
N ARG A 182 -2.28 31.87 16.97
CA ARG A 182 -2.76 32.47 18.22
C ARG A 182 -3.94 31.68 18.79
N LEU A 183 -4.87 31.27 17.94
CA LEU A 183 -6.07 30.50 18.33
C LEU A 183 -5.74 29.10 18.85
N LYS A 184 -4.63 28.50 18.41
CA LYS A 184 -4.15 27.19 18.88
C LYS A 184 -3.36 27.26 20.19
N ALA A 185 -2.96 28.45 20.65
CA ALA A 185 -2.14 28.59 21.84
C ALA A 185 -2.96 28.27 23.11
N TYR A 186 -2.36 27.55 24.06
CA TYR A 186 -2.94 27.41 25.40
C TYR A 186 -2.75 28.72 26.19
N PRO A 187 -3.70 29.08 27.07
CA PRO A 187 -3.54 30.26 27.92
C PRO A 187 -2.34 30.04 28.85
N PRO A 188 -1.34 30.94 28.83
CA PRO A 188 -0.11 30.75 29.60
C PRO A 188 -0.33 30.98 31.10
N GLU A 189 -1.27 31.87 31.47
CA GLU A 189 -1.53 32.30 32.84
C GLU A 189 -3.01 32.66 33.04
N GLY A 190 -3.50 32.58 34.28
CA GLY A 190 -4.88 32.94 34.66
C GLY A 190 -5.08 34.42 35.00
N LYS A 191 -4.44 35.35 34.26
CA LYS A 191 -4.59 36.80 34.49
C LYS A 191 -5.87 37.35 33.82
N PRO A 192 -6.50 38.40 34.37
CA PRO A 192 -7.70 39.01 33.79
C PRO A 192 -7.57 39.34 32.29
N ASP A 193 -6.45 39.95 31.87
CA ASP A 193 -6.23 40.32 30.46
C ASP A 193 -6.11 39.09 29.55
N THR A 194 -5.47 38.02 30.03
CA THR A 194 -5.37 36.75 29.31
C THR A 194 -6.74 36.10 29.16
N ILE A 195 -7.56 36.11 30.21
CA ILE A 195 -8.93 35.59 30.18
C ILE A 195 -9.76 36.35 29.13
N LEU A 196 -9.69 37.68 29.11
CA LEU A 196 -10.40 38.51 28.14
C LEU A 196 -9.98 38.21 26.69
N SER A 197 -8.67 38.04 26.44
CA SER A 197 -8.16 37.67 25.10
C SER A 197 -8.69 36.30 24.64
N PHE A 198 -8.74 35.31 25.53
CA PHE A 198 -9.23 33.98 25.19
C PHE A 198 -10.76 33.93 25.04
N LEU A 199 -11.51 34.76 25.78
CA LEU A 199 -12.93 34.98 25.53
C LEU A 199 -13.17 35.61 24.16
N ALA A 200 -12.33 36.55 23.73
CA ALA A 200 -12.39 37.12 22.39
C ALA A 200 -12.12 36.05 21.31
N HIS A 201 -11.14 35.16 21.51
CA HIS A 201 -10.91 34.01 20.63
C HIS A 201 -12.15 33.11 20.54
N TYR A 202 -12.76 32.77 21.69
CA TYR A 202 -13.98 31.97 21.73
C TYR A 202 -15.13 32.64 20.95
N HIS A 203 -15.39 33.93 21.19
CA HIS A 203 -16.43 34.68 20.47
C HIS A 203 -16.17 34.72 18.96
N TYR A 204 -14.91 34.92 18.56
CA TYR A 204 -14.53 34.89 17.16
C TYR A 204 -14.80 33.51 16.52
N LEU A 205 -14.35 32.42 17.16
CA LEU A 205 -14.60 31.05 16.67
C LEU A 205 -16.10 30.71 16.61
N HIS A 206 -16.89 31.20 17.57
CA HIS A 206 -18.34 31.05 17.55
C HIS A 206 -18.99 31.84 16.41
N LEU A 207 -18.54 33.07 16.17
CA LEU A 207 -19.08 33.96 15.14
C LEU A 207 -18.89 33.37 13.73
N ILE A 208 -17.73 32.78 13.48
CA ILE A 208 -17.43 32.12 12.19
C ILE A 208 -18.10 30.73 12.08
N GLY A 209 -18.77 30.27 13.14
CA GLY A 209 -19.60 29.06 13.12
C GLY A 209 -18.84 27.75 13.33
N VAL A 210 -17.70 27.77 14.05
CA VAL A 210 -16.96 26.54 14.40
C VAL A 210 -17.85 25.55 15.17
N ASP A 211 -18.70 26.05 16.06
CA ASP A 211 -19.63 25.25 16.87
C ASP A 211 -20.71 24.54 16.03
N LYS A 212 -20.93 25.01 14.79
CA LYS A 212 -21.90 24.44 13.85
C LYS A 212 -21.30 23.32 12.99
N ILE A 213 -19.98 23.15 13.01
CA ILE A 213 -19.32 22.09 12.24
C ILE A 213 -19.69 20.73 12.84
N ARG A 214 -20.39 19.93 12.03
CA ARG A 214 -20.70 18.53 12.32
C ARG A 214 -20.05 17.70 11.23
N LEU A 215 -18.97 16.99 11.57
CA LEU A 215 -18.25 16.12 10.61
C LEU A 215 -18.95 14.75 10.53
N ALA A 216 -20.14 14.72 9.95
CA ALA A 216 -20.86 13.47 9.74
C ALA A 216 -20.08 12.56 8.78
N GLY A 217 -19.94 11.28 9.15
CA GLY A 217 -19.25 10.28 8.34
C GLY A 217 -17.71 10.37 8.34
N CYS A 218 -17.12 11.20 9.19
CA CYS A 218 -15.66 11.23 9.42
C CYS A 218 -15.36 10.66 10.80
N SER A 219 -14.61 9.56 10.89
CA SER A 219 -14.20 9.00 12.17
C SER A 219 -13.10 9.86 12.80
N VAL A 220 -13.01 9.87 14.14
CA VAL A 220 -11.95 10.61 14.86
C VAL A 220 -10.55 10.11 14.46
N ALA A 221 -10.41 8.81 14.16
CA ALA A 221 -9.17 8.22 13.68
C ALA A 221 -8.70 8.85 12.35
N MET A 222 -9.64 9.24 11.47
CA MET A 222 -9.33 9.91 10.20
C MET A 222 -8.86 11.36 10.37
N LEU A 223 -9.19 12.01 11.50
CA LEU A 223 -8.85 13.41 11.79
C LEU A 223 -7.54 13.56 12.57
N LEU A 224 -6.99 12.46 13.10
CA LEU A 224 -5.80 12.43 13.94
C LEU A 224 -4.56 11.83 13.23
N GLN A 225 -4.68 11.45 11.96
CA GLN A 225 -3.54 11.10 11.09
C GLN A 225 -2.82 12.36 10.59
#